data_AF-A0A543PQ24-F1
#
_entry.id   AF-A0A543PQ24-F1
#
_cell.length_a   1.000
_cell.length_b   1.000
_cell.length_c   1.000
_cell.angle_alpha   90.00
_cell.angle_beta   90.00
_cell.angle_gamma   90.00
#
_symmetry.space_group_name_H-M   'P 1'
#
loop_
_entity.id
_entity.type
_entity.pdbx_description
1 polymer ?
#
loop_
_entity_poly.entity_id
_entity_poly.type
_entity_poly.pdbx_seq_one_letter_code
_entity_poly.pdbx_strand_id
1 'polypeptide(L)'
;MTVIEDAPQCTVRRELAGAERMVPIDEVFPGWNSGGFAGPSEVVPGRDAADPARCPGELPTSPFCDEMLPWTGLLFDAFVTASGARRVVDGYLLAMPHGSNPDAPPEQTPGTRVVTYRLLDLAAGDPKGAAAFLDRSFRSCAGARPATSSEVPGPAGVKALIGTARSDYRAPAAQLVLLRRGSHLVWAVLDGGGWKTGERAHAVQVLAAHLL
;
A
#
# COMPACT_ATOMS: atom_id res chain seq x y z
N MET A 1 -11.07 -25.89 37.16
CA MET A 1 -11.44 -24.86 36.18
C MET A 1 -10.17 -24.46 35.45
N THR A 2 -10.07 -24.79 34.16
CA THR A 2 -8.97 -24.30 33.31
C THR A 2 -9.32 -22.88 32.89
N VAL A 3 -8.48 -21.92 33.25
CA VAL A 3 -8.59 -20.56 32.74
C VAL A 3 -8.22 -20.63 31.25
N ILE A 4 -9.17 -20.31 30.38
CA ILE A 4 -8.86 -20.06 28.97
C ILE A 4 -8.34 -18.64 28.93
N GLU A 5 -7.03 -18.47 28.72
CA GLU A 5 -6.46 -17.15 28.49
C GLU A 5 -7.00 -16.58 27.18
N ASP A 6 -7.36 -15.28 27.20
CA ASP A 6 -7.74 -14.56 26.00
C ASP A 6 -6.60 -14.57 24.98
N ALA A 7 -6.93 -14.81 23.71
CA ALA A 7 -5.97 -14.71 22.62
C ALA A 7 -5.29 -13.32 22.61
N PRO A 8 -3.97 -13.24 22.35
CA PRO A 8 -3.27 -11.96 22.22
C PRO A 8 -3.92 -11.05 21.17
N GLN A 9 -4.11 -9.79 21.53
CA GLN A 9 -4.58 -8.75 20.63
C GLN A 9 -3.38 -7.93 20.14
N CYS A 10 -2.72 -8.44 19.10
CA CYS A 10 -1.53 -7.82 18.51
C CYS A 10 -1.87 -6.65 17.59
N THR A 11 -3.03 -6.69 16.93
CA THR A 11 -3.52 -5.60 16.09
C THR A 11 -5.00 -5.37 16.35
N VAL A 12 -5.45 -4.15 16.04
CA VAL A 12 -6.86 -3.80 15.98
C VAL A 12 -7.11 -3.20 14.60
N ARG A 13 -8.09 -3.76 13.89
CA ARG A 13 -8.56 -3.23 12.61
C ARG A 13 -9.85 -2.46 12.80
N ARG A 14 -9.95 -1.29 12.18
CA ARG A 14 -11.20 -0.54 12.04
C ARG A 14 -11.40 -0.11 10.59
N GLU A 15 -12.64 -0.15 10.14
CA GLU A 15 -13.01 0.50 8.89
C GLU A 15 -12.97 2.01 9.09
N LEU A 16 -12.39 2.72 8.13
CA LEU A 16 -12.43 4.18 8.11
C LEU A 16 -13.70 4.60 7.38
N ALA A 17 -14.54 5.37 8.07
CA ALA A 17 -15.74 5.97 7.51
C ALA A 17 -15.57 7.49 7.37
N GLY A 18 -16.14 8.07 6.32
CA GLY A 18 -16.12 9.52 6.09
C GLY A 18 -14.74 10.05 5.66
N ALA A 19 -14.52 11.35 5.86
CA ALA A 19 -13.35 12.07 5.33
C ALA A 19 -12.00 11.74 6.00
N GLU A 20 -11.96 10.79 6.95
CA GLU A 20 -10.75 10.41 7.67
C GLU A 20 -9.81 9.61 6.76
N ARG A 21 -8.97 10.34 6.00
CA ARG A 21 -7.89 9.83 5.13
C ARG A 21 -8.33 8.87 4.03
N MET A 22 -9.42 9.20 3.34
CA MET A 22 -9.74 8.61 2.04
C MET A 22 -8.98 9.35 0.94
N VAL A 23 -8.19 8.63 0.14
CA VAL A 23 -7.70 9.18 -1.14
C VAL A 23 -8.90 9.35 -2.09
N PRO A 24 -9.23 10.58 -2.54
CA PRO A 24 -10.43 10.79 -3.35
C PRO A 24 -10.31 10.13 -4.72
N ILE A 25 -11.26 9.26 -5.05
CA ILE A 25 -11.25 8.53 -6.33
C ILE A 25 -11.35 9.47 -7.53
N ASP A 26 -12.11 10.57 -7.43
CA ASP A 26 -12.24 11.60 -8.47
C ASP A 26 -10.92 12.31 -8.77
N GLU A 27 -10.08 12.48 -7.75
CA GLU A 27 -8.76 13.08 -7.94
C GLU A 27 -7.79 12.07 -8.56
N VAL A 28 -7.84 10.79 -8.16
CA VAL A 28 -6.97 9.76 -8.75
C VAL A 28 -7.36 9.42 -10.18
N PHE A 29 -8.65 9.35 -10.47
CA PHE A 29 -9.19 9.02 -11.79
C PHE A 29 -10.16 10.10 -12.28
N PRO A 30 -9.65 11.26 -12.76
CA PRO A 30 -10.51 12.32 -13.26
C PRO A 30 -11.47 11.83 -14.35
N GLY A 31 -12.77 12.08 -14.16
CA GLY A 31 -13.82 11.67 -15.10
C GLY A 31 -14.13 10.17 -15.12
N TRP A 32 -13.79 9.43 -14.06
CA TRP A 32 -14.30 8.07 -13.88
C TRP A 32 -15.83 8.09 -13.76
N ASN A 33 -16.48 7.03 -14.26
CA ASN A 33 -17.94 6.93 -14.29
C ASN A 33 -18.48 5.56 -13.85
N SER A 34 -17.59 4.58 -13.73
CA SER A 34 -17.88 3.25 -13.22
C SER A 34 -16.65 2.71 -12.50
N GLY A 35 -16.87 1.93 -11.46
CA GLY A 35 -15.78 1.48 -10.58
C GLY A 35 -16.29 1.21 -9.17
N GLY A 36 -15.48 0.46 -8.42
CA GLY A 36 -15.70 0.19 -7.01
C GLY A 36 -14.64 0.87 -6.17
N PHE A 37 -15.02 1.26 -4.96
CA PHE A 37 -14.08 1.65 -3.92
C PHE A 37 -14.25 0.69 -2.76
N ALA A 38 -13.17 0.06 -2.32
CA ALA A 38 -13.21 -0.64 -1.04
C ALA A 38 -12.85 0.37 0.05
N GLY A 39 -13.72 0.49 1.06
CA GLY A 39 -13.51 1.35 2.22
C GLY A 39 -12.10 1.19 2.77
N PRO A 40 -11.36 2.28 3.03
CA PRO A 40 -10.02 2.11 3.56
C PRO A 40 -10.15 1.54 4.97
N SER A 41 -9.20 0.69 5.33
CA SER A 41 -9.12 0.18 6.70
C SER A 41 -7.89 0.73 7.38
N GLU A 42 -8.00 0.90 8.69
CA GLU A 42 -6.86 1.24 9.53
C GLU A 42 -6.55 0.05 10.43
N VAL A 43 -5.28 -0.30 10.50
CA VAL A 43 -4.75 -1.26 11.47
C VAL A 43 -3.76 -0.54 12.38
N VAL A 44 -3.98 -0.66 13.69
CA VAL A 44 -3.10 -0.13 14.74
C VAL A 44 -2.59 -1.26 15.62
N PRO A 45 -1.43 -1.09 16.28
CA PRO A 45 -1.00 -1.99 17.32
C PRO A 45 -2.09 -2.17 18.39
N GLY A 46 -2.39 -3.41 18.74
CA GLY A 46 -3.31 -3.76 19.81
C GLY A 46 -2.65 -3.69 21.19
N ARG A 47 -3.42 -3.96 22.24
CA ARG A 47 -2.96 -3.85 23.64
C ARG A 47 -1.75 -4.73 23.95
N ASP A 48 -1.59 -5.85 23.25
CA ASP A 48 -0.54 -6.84 23.50
C ASP A 48 0.65 -6.69 22.53
N ALA A 49 0.59 -5.76 21.58
CA ALA A 49 1.57 -5.62 20.49
C ALA A 49 3.01 -5.35 20.93
N ALA A 50 3.19 -4.76 22.12
CA ALA A 50 4.52 -4.48 22.67
C ALA A 50 5.17 -5.69 23.35
N ASP A 51 4.42 -6.77 23.58
CA ASP A 51 4.91 -7.99 24.21
C ASP A 51 5.38 -8.99 23.14
N PRO A 52 6.68 -9.18 22.92
CA PRO A 52 7.20 -10.09 21.89
C PRO A 52 6.92 -11.56 22.19
N ALA A 53 6.60 -11.93 23.44
CA ALA A 53 6.20 -13.30 23.78
C ALA A 53 4.76 -13.59 23.35
N ARG A 54 3.90 -12.57 23.32
CA ARG A 54 2.48 -12.69 22.93
C ARG A 54 2.24 -12.32 21.47
N CYS A 55 3.02 -11.38 20.95
CA CYS A 55 2.95 -10.87 19.58
C CYS A 55 4.32 -10.98 18.91
N PRO A 56 4.78 -12.21 18.62
CA PRO A 56 6.07 -12.41 17.97
C PRO A 56 6.05 -11.86 16.54
N GLY A 57 7.15 -11.24 16.13
CA GLY A 57 7.30 -10.72 14.78
C GLY A 57 8.56 -9.90 14.60
N GLU A 58 9.39 -10.30 13.66
CA GLU A 58 10.53 -9.54 13.18
C GLU A 58 10.47 -9.46 11.67
N LEU A 59 10.94 -8.34 11.11
CA LEU A 59 11.10 -8.25 9.67
C LEU A 59 12.20 -9.24 9.25
N PRO A 60 12.00 -10.00 8.16
CA PRO A 60 13.02 -10.90 7.69
C PRO A 60 14.25 -10.12 7.22
N THR A 61 15.43 -10.73 7.34
CA THR A 61 16.68 -10.12 6.88
C THR A 61 16.67 -9.86 5.37
N SER A 62 16.06 -10.78 4.61
CA SER A 62 15.97 -10.74 3.15
C SER A 62 14.50 -10.73 2.70
N PRO A 63 14.16 -10.02 1.62
CA PRO A 63 12.82 -10.05 1.07
C PRO A 63 12.54 -11.36 0.33
N PHE A 64 11.29 -11.79 0.37
CA PHE A 64 10.76 -12.96 -0.35
C PHE A 64 10.04 -12.49 -1.62
N CYS A 65 10.76 -12.37 -2.73
CA CYS A 65 10.23 -11.73 -3.94
C CYS A 65 9.13 -12.53 -4.67
N ASP A 66 8.97 -13.81 -4.34
CA ASP A 66 7.90 -14.67 -4.88
C ASP A 66 6.57 -14.51 -4.13
N GLU A 67 6.57 -13.78 -3.01
CA GLU A 67 5.39 -13.51 -2.18
C GLU A 67 4.74 -12.17 -2.52
N MET A 68 3.54 -11.95 -1.98
CA MET A 68 2.87 -10.67 -2.09
C MET A 68 3.62 -9.54 -1.35
N LEU A 69 3.44 -8.31 -1.83
CA LEU A 69 3.88 -7.09 -1.14
C LEU A 69 3.46 -7.11 0.34
N PRO A 70 4.35 -6.75 1.29
CA PRO A 70 5.65 -6.12 1.09
C PRO A 70 6.85 -7.08 1.00
N TRP A 71 6.65 -8.32 0.52
CA TRP A 71 7.69 -9.35 0.35
C TRP A 71 8.34 -9.79 1.67
N THR A 72 7.53 -9.88 2.72
CA THR A 72 7.98 -10.32 4.06
C THR A 72 7.73 -11.79 4.32
N GLY A 73 6.85 -12.44 3.54
CA GLY A 73 6.32 -13.77 3.86
C GLY A 73 5.47 -13.80 5.14
N LEU A 74 5.22 -12.62 5.75
CA LEU A 74 4.41 -12.49 6.95
C LEU A 74 2.95 -12.23 6.58
N LEU A 75 2.03 -12.77 7.37
CA LEU A 75 0.65 -12.30 7.37
C LEU A 75 0.61 -10.80 7.73
N PHE A 76 -0.42 -10.10 7.24
CA PHE A 76 -0.50 -8.65 7.36
C PHE A 76 -0.46 -8.15 8.82
N ASP A 77 -1.18 -8.78 9.74
CA ASP A 77 -1.18 -8.40 11.15
C ASP A 77 0.19 -8.62 11.83
N ALA A 78 0.88 -9.69 11.46
CA ALA A 78 2.25 -9.95 11.91
C ALA A 78 3.22 -8.90 11.34
N PHE A 79 3.04 -8.49 10.09
CA PHE A 79 3.81 -7.40 9.49
C PHE A 79 3.61 -6.07 10.23
N VAL A 80 2.39 -5.71 10.62
CA VAL A 80 2.13 -4.47 11.38
C VAL A 80 2.97 -4.44 12.64
N THR A 81 2.97 -5.53 13.40
CA THR A 81 3.77 -5.66 14.63
C THR A 81 5.28 -5.65 14.34
N ALA A 82 5.73 -6.45 13.37
CA ALA A 82 7.13 -6.56 12.98
C ALA A 82 7.72 -5.23 12.48
N SER A 83 6.92 -4.43 11.78
CA SER A 83 7.31 -3.13 11.24
C SER A 83 7.45 -2.03 12.30
N GLY A 84 6.85 -2.20 13.49
CA GLY A 84 6.79 -1.14 14.49
C GLY A 84 6.01 0.10 14.05
N ALA A 85 5.11 -0.03 13.07
CA ALA A 85 4.23 1.06 12.65
C ALA A 85 3.25 1.42 13.76
N ARG A 86 3.01 2.72 13.97
CA ARG A 86 1.98 3.23 14.88
C ARG A 86 0.58 3.09 14.30
N ARG A 87 0.49 3.14 12.97
CA ARG A 87 -0.74 3.06 12.19
C ARG A 87 -0.40 2.59 10.79
N VAL A 88 -1.24 1.72 10.25
CA VAL A 88 -1.26 1.33 8.84
C VAL A 88 -2.63 1.65 8.27
N VAL A 89 -2.68 2.33 7.13
CA VAL A 89 -3.93 2.55 6.38
C VAL A 89 -3.80 1.85 5.05
N ASP A 90 -4.75 0.99 4.70
CA ASP A 90 -4.85 0.38 3.38
C ASP A 90 -6.05 0.92 2.61
N GLY A 91 -5.90 1.01 1.28
CA GLY A 91 -6.98 1.42 0.41
C GLY A 91 -6.87 0.81 -0.99
N TYR A 92 -8.03 0.73 -1.65
CA TYR A 92 -8.21 0.18 -2.98
C TYR A 92 -9.12 1.08 -3.80
N LEU A 93 -8.61 1.58 -4.92
CA LEU A 93 -9.33 2.41 -5.88
C LEU A 93 -9.39 1.68 -7.22
N LEU A 94 -10.57 1.59 -7.82
CA LEU A 94 -10.79 0.95 -9.11
C LEU A 94 -11.62 1.87 -10.01
N ALA A 95 -11.12 2.13 -11.22
CA ALA A 95 -11.87 2.76 -12.29
C ALA A 95 -11.98 1.81 -13.48
N MET A 96 -13.21 1.59 -13.94
CA MET A 96 -13.52 0.80 -15.11
C MET A 96 -14.01 1.70 -16.25
N PRO A 97 -13.91 1.25 -17.51
CA PRO A 97 -14.50 1.98 -18.64
C PRO A 97 -16.03 2.12 -18.52
N HIS A 98 -16.56 3.14 -19.21
CA HIS A 98 -18.00 3.31 -19.36
C HIS A 98 -18.63 2.11 -20.07
N GLY A 99 -19.75 1.60 -19.58
CA GLY A 99 -20.46 0.48 -20.19
C GLY A 99 -19.81 -0.88 -19.99
N SER A 100 -18.79 -0.98 -19.12
CA SER A 100 -18.29 -2.28 -18.65
C SER A 100 -19.41 -3.07 -17.98
N ASN A 101 -19.43 -4.39 -18.19
CA ASN A 101 -20.35 -5.28 -17.52
C ASN A 101 -20.08 -5.24 -16.00
N PRO A 102 -21.04 -4.86 -15.15
CA PRO A 102 -20.83 -4.78 -13.70
C PRO A 102 -20.52 -6.15 -13.07
N ASP A 103 -20.92 -7.24 -13.72
CA ASP A 103 -20.67 -8.61 -13.24
C ASP A 103 -19.34 -9.20 -13.75
N ALA A 104 -18.65 -8.49 -14.66
CA ALA A 104 -17.36 -8.95 -15.14
C ALA A 104 -16.27 -8.70 -14.07
N PRO A 105 -15.41 -9.69 -13.79
CA PRO A 105 -14.33 -9.47 -12.85
C PRO A 105 -13.41 -8.32 -13.31
N PRO A 106 -13.05 -7.36 -12.42
CA PRO A 106 -12.26 -6.20 -12.80
C PRO A 106 -10.92 -6.54 -13.46
N GLU A 107 -10.27 -7.62 -13.02
CA GLU A 107 -9.01 -8.15 -13.54
C GLU A 107 -9.10 -8.72 -14.96
N GLN A 108 -10.33 -8.98 -15.42
CA GLN A 108 -10.62 -9.48 -16.76
C GLN A 108 -11.19 -8.40 -17.68
N THR A 109 -11.49 -7.22 -17.13
CA THR A 109 -12.10 -6.11 -17.85
C THR A 109 -11.02 -5.25 -18.52
N PRO A 110 -10.96 -5.19 -19.87
CA PRO A 110 -9.99 -4.35 -20.57
C PRO A 110 -10.18 -2.88 -20.22
N GLY A 111 -9.08 -2.13 -20.10
CA GLY A 111 -9.13 -0.71 -19.76
C GLY A 111 -9.38 -0.40 -18.28
N THR A 112 -9.44 -1.42 -17.41
CA THR A 112 -9.42 -1.25 -15.97
C THR A 112 -8.13 -0.53 -15.53
N ARG A 113 -8.26 0.36 -14.54
CA ARG A 113 -7.17 1.00 -13.80
C ARG A 113 -7.38 0.80 -12.31
N VAL A 114 -6.35 0.34 -11.61
CA VAL A 114 -6.41 0.05 -10.18
C VAL A 114 -5.26 0.71 -9.45
N VAL A 115 -5.55 1.27 -8.28
CA VAL A 115 -4.57 1.71 -7.31
C VAL A 115 -4.83 0.98 -6.00
N THR A 116 -3.91 0.13 -5.57
CA THR A 116 -3.82 -0.27 -4.14
C THR A 116 -2.76 0.57 -3.49
N TYR A 117 -3.00 1.03 -2.27
CA TYR A 117 -2.01 1.75 -1.50
C TYR A 117 -2.03 1.34 -0.03
N ARG A 118 -0.88 1.47 0.62
CA ARG A 118 -0.74 1.34 2.06
C ARG A 118 0.15 2.45 2.60
N LEU A 119 -0.38 3.21 3.55
CA LEU A 119 0.36 4.18 4.35
C LEU A 119 0.81 3.51 5.65
N LEU A 120 2.09 3.66 5.98
CA LEU A 120 2.70 3.31 7.26
C LEU A 120 3.15 4.59 7.95
N ASP A 121 2.53 4.86 9.09
CA ASP A 121 3.00 5.89 10.03
C ASP A 121 3.97 5.23 11.01
N LEU A 122 5.26 5.39 10.78
CA LEU A 122 6.29 4.77 11.60
C LEU A 122 6.42 5.46 12.97
N ALA A 123 6.93 4.72 13.95
CA ALA A 123 7.43 5.31 15.20
C ALA A 123 8.66 6.20 14.90
N ALA A 124 8.90 7.18 15.77
CA ALA A 124 10.06 8.07 15.63
C ALA A 124 11.36 7.24 15.60
N GLY A 125 12.23 7.53 14.62
CA GLY A 125 13.49 6.82 14.44
C GLY A 125 13.40 5.46 13.75
N ASP A 126 12.20 4.96 13.43
CA ASP A 126 12.00 3.65 12.78
C ASP A 126 12.79 2.51 13.48
N PRO A 127 12.50 2.23 14.76
CA PRO A 127 13.33 1.35 15.59
C PRO A 127 13.37 -0.11 15.10
N LYS A 128 12.38 -0.53 14.30
CA LYS A 128 12.31 -1.87 13.68
C LYS A 128 12.89 -1.90 12.27
N GLY A 129 13.34 -0.76 11.73
CA GLY A 129 14.00 -0.67 10.42
C GLY A 129 13.07 -0.94 9.23
N ALA A 130 11.77 -0.68 9.36
CA ALA A 130 10.78 -0.93 8.31
C ALA A 130 11.05 -0.14 7.02
N ALA A 131 11.53 1.11 7.14
CA ALA A 131 11.85 1.93 5.99
C ALA A 131 13.04 1.36 5.21
N ALA A 132 14.08 0.91 5.93
CA ALA A 132 15.25 0.31 5.31
C ALA A 132 14.92 -1.06 4.69
N PHE A 133 14.06 -1.84 5.33
CA PHE A 133 13.55 -3.09 4.77
C PHE A 133 12.80 -2.82 3.45
N LEU A 134 11.78 -1.95 3.47
CA LEU A 134 10.98 -1.66 2.27
C LEU A 134 11.81 -1.08 1.12
N ASP A 135 12.76 -0.18 1.39
CA ASP A 135 13.66 0.34 0.34
C ASP A 135 14.45 -0.80 -0.34
N ARG A 136 15.02 -1.73 0.45
CA ARG A 136 15.72 -2.91 -0.08
C ARG A 136 14.77 -3.83 -0.84
N SER A 137 13.60 -4.13 -0.30
CA SER A 137 12.63 -5.02 -0.94
C SER A 137 12.17 -4.48 -2.30
N PHE A 138 11.88 -3.19 -2.39
CA PHE A 138 11.54 -2.54 -3.65
C PHE A 138 12.68 -2.63 -4.68
N ARG A 139 13.92 -2.39 -4.27
CA ARG A 139 15.08 -2.51 -5.17
C ARG A 139 15.30 -3.94 -5.65
N SER A 140 15.24 -4.91 -4.75
CA SER A 140 15.53 -6.31 -5.04
C SER A 140 14.41 -7.01 -5.80
N CYS A 141 13.15 -6.81 -5.40
CA CYS A 141 12.02 -7.56 -5.94
C CYS A 141 11.32 -6.87 -7.12
N ALA A 142 11.34 -5.54 -7.17
CA ALA A 142 10.69 -4.77 -8.23
C ALA A 142 11.67 -4.10 -9.21
N GLY A 143 12.98 -4.32 -9.03
CA GLY A 143 14.02 -3.59 -9.75
C GLY A 143 13.92 -2.08 -9.56
N ALA A 144 13.39 -1.63 -8.41
CA ALA A 144 13.01 -0.25 -8.25
C ALA A 144 14.21 0.70 -8.24
N ARG A 145 14.04 1.84 -8.90
CA ARG A 145 15.02 2.92 -9.00
C ARG A 145 14.44 4.21 -8.40
N PRO A 146 15.29 5.19 -8.04
CA PRO A 146 14.81 6.52 -7.73
C PRO A 146 13.91 7.08 -8.84
N ALA A 147 12.77 7.65 -8.45
CA ALA A 147 11.88 8.31 -9.39
C ALA A 147 12.51 9.60 -9.92
N THR A 148 12.20 9.92 -11.17
CA THR A 148 12.51 11.23 -11.77
C THR A 148 11.45 12.26 -11.40
N SER A 149 11.76 13.55 -11.61
CA SER A 149 10.83 14.65 -11.35
C SER A 149 9.61 14.66 -12.25
N SER A 150 9.61 13.97 -13.40
CA SER A 150 8.43 13.82 -14.25
C SER A 150 7.51 12.68 -13.79
N GLU A 151 8.05 11.68 -13.09
CA GLU A 151 7.29 10.53 -12.61
C GLU A 151 6.66 10.80 -11.23
N VAL A 152 7.39 11.52 -10.38
CA VAL A 152 6.87 12.09 -9.14
C VAL A 152 7.26 13.55 -9.13
N PRO A 153 6.45 14.45 -9.72
CA PRO A 153 6.66 15.88 -9.62
C PRO A 153 6.40 16.28 -8.18
N GLY A 154 7.49 16.25 -7.40
CA GLY A 154 7.41 16.19 -5.96
C GLY A 154 7.23 17.57 -5.33
N PRO A 155 6.33 17.73 -4.35
CA PRO A 155 6.52 18.72 -3.31
C PRO A 155 7.85 18.44 -2.57
N ALA A 156 8.52 19.49 -2.10
CA ALA A 156 9.83 19.39 -1.47
C ALA A 156 9.86 18.32 -0.36
N GLY A 157 10.87 17.44 -0.38
CA GLY A 157 11.14 16.47 0.70
C GLY A 157 10.52 15.07 0.54
N VAL A 158 9.81 14.77 -0.56
CA VAL A 158 9.35 13.40 -0.86
C VAL A 158 10.45 12.63 -1.60
N LYS A 159 10.85 11.48 -1.05
CA LYS A 159 11.69 10.49 -1.75
C LYS A 159 10.80 9.43 -2.37
N ALA A 160 11.11 8.99 -3.59
CA ALA A 160 10.32 8.00 -4.29
C ALA A 160 11.20 6.95 -4.98
N LEU A 161 10.79 5.68 -4.90
CA LEU A 161 11.26 4.59 -5.75
C LEU A 161 10.13 4.13 -6.66
N ILE A 162 10.46 3.82 -7.92
CA ILE A 162 9.55 3.25 -8.90
C ILE A 162 10.16 1.97 -9.47
N GLY A 163 9.39 0.91 -9.48
CA GLY A 163 9.73 -0.38 -10.07
C GLY A 163 8.51 -1.01 -10.74
N THR A 164 8.62 -2.28 -11.09
CA THR A 164 7.53 -3.03 -11.73
C THR A 164 7.40 -4.43 -11.16
N ALA A 165 6.19 -4.97 -11.20
CA ALA A 165 5.92 -6.38 -10.92
C ALA A 165 4.96 -6.96 -11.95
N ARG A 166 4.73 -8.27 -11.85
CA ARG A 166 3.68 -8.94 -12.63
C ARG A 166 2.33 -8.27 -12.33
N SER A 167 1.54 -8.07 -13.39
CA SER A 167 0.19 -7.54 -13.29
C SER A 167 -0.79 -8.65 -12.90
N ASP A 168 -1.69 -8.34 -11.97
CA ASP A 168 -2.87 -9.15 -11.66
C ASP A 168 -4.03 -8.80 -12.60
N TYR A 169 -3.99 -7.63 -13.24
CA TYR A 169 -5.04 -7.08 -14.11
C TYR A 169 -4.72 -7.23 -15.61
N ARG A 170 -4.01 -8.30 -15.96
CA ARG A 170 -3.66 -8.69 -17.35
C ARG A 170 -2.96 -7.59 -18.17
N ALA A 171 -2.33 -6.62 -17.51
CA ALA A 171 -1.44 -5.67 -18.15
C ALA A 171 -0.04 -6.28 -18.34
N PRO A 172 0.83 -5.70 -19.19
CA PRO A 172 2.21 -6.18 -19.32
C PRO A 172 2.98 -6.14 -17.99
N ALA A 173 2.72 -5.13 -17.15
CA ALA A 173 3.29 -4.98 -15.82
C ALA A 173 2.44 -4.04 -14.96
N ALA A 174 2.46 -4.26 -13.64
CA ALA A 174 2.02 -3.30 -12.66
C ALA A 174 3.18 -2.35 -12.30
N GLN A 175 2.89 -1.07 -12.10
CA GLN A 175 3.87 -0.12 -11.59
C GLN A 175 3.84 -0.13 -10.06
N LEU A 176 5.00 -0.31 -9.44
CA LEU A 176 5.17 -0.27 -8.00
C LEU A 176 5.85 1.03 -7.59
N VAL A 177 5.32 1.67 -6.55
CA VAL A 177 5.84 2.95 -6.05
C VAL A 177 6.03 2.84 -4.54
N LEU A 178 7.18 3.29 -4.05
CA LEU A 178 7.44 3.53 -2.63
C LEU A 178 7.75 5.01 -2.44
N LEU A 179 6.91 5.72 -1.69
CA LEU A 179 7.05 7.12 -1.35
C LEU A 179 7.43 7.26 0.13
N ARG A 180 8.25 8.26 0.45
CA ARG A 180 8.69 8.53 1.81
C ARG A 180 8.76 10.03 2.09
N ARG A 181 8.19 10.45 3.22
CA ARG A 181 8.37 11.78 3.82
C ARG A 181 8.43 11.67 5.34
N GLY A 182 9.61 11.95 5.91
CA GLY A 182 9.82 11.77 7.36
C GLY A 182 9.56 10.34 7.82
N SER A 183 8.60 10.20 8.75
CA SER A 183 8.12 8.93 9.31
C SER A 183 6.99 8.27 8.52
N HIS A 184 6.49 8.91 7.45
CA HIS A 184 5.41 8.38 6.62
C HIS A 184 6.02 7.66 5.42
N LEU A 185 5.60 6.41 5.23
CA LEU A 185 5.89 5.60 4.06
C LEU A 185 4.59 5.24 3.37
N VAL A 186 4.54 5.40 2.06
CA VAL A 186 3.43 4.89 1.26
C VAL A 186 4.01 3.93 0.25
N TRP A 187 3.45 2.74 0.13
CA TRP A 187 3.64 1.99 -1.10
C TRP A 187 2.33 1.81 -1.84
N ALA A 188 2.42 1.78 -3.16
CA ALA A 188 1.28 1.64 -4.04
C ALA A 188 1.58 0.73 -5.22
N VAL A 189 0.53 0.05 -5.69
CA VAL A 189 0.50 -0.72 -6.93
C VAL A 189 -0.49 -0.04 -7.87
N LEU A 190 0.01 0.43 -9.01
CA LEU A 190 -0.78 0.99 -10.10
C LEU A 190 -0.86 -0.06 -11.21
N ASP A 191 -2.00 -0.75 -11.30
CA ASP A 191 -2.19 -1.90 -12.19
C ASP A 191 -3.34 -1.67 -13.18
N GLY A 192 -3.47 -2.57 -14.16
CA GLY A 192 -4.43 -2.52 -15.24
C GLY A 192 -3.88 -1.89 -16.51
N GLY A 193 -4.55 -2.17 -17.63
CA GLY A 193 -4.12 -1.73 -18.97
C GLY A 193 -4.66 -0.36 -19.39
N GLY A 194 -5.57 0.24 -18.62
CA GLY A 194 -6.30 1.45 -19.02
C GLY A 194 -5.58 2.79 -18.84
N TRP A 195 -4.35 2.79 -18.32
CA TRP A 195 -3.62 4.03 -18.00
C TRP A 195 -3.19 4.78 -19.26
N LYS A 196 -3.54 6.06 -19.33
CA LYS A 196 -3.02 6.97 -20.36
C LYS A 196 -1.71 7.61 -19.93
N THR A 197 -1.00 8.20 -20.90
CA THR A 197 0.22 8.98 -20.66
C THR A 197 -0.02 10.03 -19.57
N GLY A 198 0.81 10.02 -18.53
CA GLY A 198 0.74 10.97 -17.41
C GLY A 198 -0.23 10.58 -16.28
N GLU A 199 -1.22 9.71 -16.51
CA GLU A 199 -2.22 9.36 -15.48
C GLU A 199 -1.58 8.64 -14.28
N ARG A 200 -0.57 7.80 -14.49
CA ARG A 200 0.16 7.16 -13.38
C ARG A 200 0.93 8.18 -12.53
N ALA A 201 1.59 9.14 -13.16
CA ALA A 201 2.31 10.19 -12.45
C ALA A 201 1.34 11.07 -11.65
N HIS A 202 0.20 11.43 -12.26
CA HIS A 202 -0.89 12.14 -11.59
C HIS A 202 -1.42 11.37 -10.37
N ALA A 203 -1.75 10.09 -10.51
CA ALA A 203 -2.19 9.26 -9.40
C ALA A 203 -1.16 9.22 -8.25
N VAL A 204 0.12 9.11 -8.58
CA VAL A 204 1.20 9.14 -7.57
C VAL A 204 1.29 10.50 -6.86
N GLN A 205 1.06 11.61 -7.56
CA GLN A 205 0.99 12.94 -6.93
C GLN A 205 -0.18 13.04 -5.94
N VAL A 206 -1.35 12.55 -6.34
CA VAL A 206 -2.53 12.55 -5.47
C VAL A 206 -2.26 11.70 -4.21
N LEU A 207 -1.68 10.51 -4.36
CA LEU A 207 -1.26 9.70 -3.21
C LEU A 207 -0.27 10.46 -2.31
N ALA A 208 0.74 11.12 -2.88
CA ALA A 208 1.71 11.90 -2.11
C ALA A 208 1.08 13.09 -1.39
N ALA A 209 0.07 13.75 -1.98
CA ALA A 209 -0.60 14.91 -1.40
C ALA A 209 -1.51 14.54 -0.22
N HIS A 210 -2.17 13.38 -0.28
CA HIS A 210 -3.15 12.96 0.72
C HIS A 210 -2.59 12.07 1.82
N LEU A 211 -1.48 11.36 1.57
CA LEU A 211 -0.98 10.33 2.50
C LEU A 211 0.35 10.68 3.17
N LEU A 212 1.17 11.56 2.60
CA LEU A 212 2.45 11.98 3.17
C LEU A 212 2.33 13.33 3.81
#